data_AF-R6E3J6-F1
#
_entry.id   AF-R6E3J6-F1
#
_cell.length_a   1.000
_cell.length_b   1.000
_cell.length_c   1.000
_cell.angle_alpha   90.00
_cell.angle_beta   90.00
_cell.angle_gamma   90.00
#
_symmetry.space_group_name_H-M   'P 1'
#
loop_
_entity.id
_entity.type
_entity.pdbx_description
1 polymer ?
#
loop_
_entity_poly.entity_id
_entity_poly.type
_entity_poly.pdbx_seq_one_letter_code
_entity_poly.pdbx_strand_id
1 'polypeptide(L)'
;MKISGAGSIYNILFTDKEVKNYRDVASAHEELNKVLYMSLLTKGVFDAERGMFCMSTAMTKEDIRFGLDTLETSLREMLPAIAEEAPELI
;
A
#
# COMPACT_ATOMS: atom_id res chain seq x y z
N MET A 1 4.29 4.10 -8.47
CA MET A 1 4.11 3.81 -7.03
C MET A 1 5.40 4.07 -6.28
N LYS A 2 5.31 4.57 -5.05
CA LYS A 2 6.46 4.80 -4.16
C LYS A 2 6.20 4.17 -2.78
N ILE A 3 7.28 3.80 -2.10
CA ILE A 3 7.24 3.38 -0.70
C ILE A 3 8.09 4.37 0.09
N SER A 4 7.55 4.90 1.18
CA SER A 4 8.27 5.75 2.12
C SER A 4 8.27 5.08 3.49
N GLY A 5 9.42 4.94 4.12
CA GLY A 5 9.53 4.24 5.39
C GLY A 5 10.95 4.17 5.93
N ALA A 6 11.06 3.75 7.19
CA ALA A 6 12.31 3.49 7.86
C ALA A 6 12.11 2.38 8.90
N GLY A 7 13.01 1.38 8.90
CA GLY A 7 12.94 0.26 9.84
C GLY A 7 11.65 -0.54 9.69
N SER A 8 10.88 -0.65 10.78
CA SER A 8 9.64 -1.45 10.88
C SER A 8 8.37 -0.72 10.41
N ILE A 9 8.50 0.49 9.86
CA ILE A 9 7.38 1.33 9.44
C ILE A 9 7.55 1.72 7.98
N TYR A 10 6.50 1.50 7.18
CA TYR A 10 6.45 1.95 5.79
C TYR A 10 5.03 2.29 5.35
N ASN A 11 4.94 3.14 4.34
CA ASN A 11 3.69 3.61 3.74
C ASN A 11 3.75 3.42 2.22
N ILE A 12 2.68 2.87 1.67
CA ILE A 12 2.46 2.77 0.22
C ILE A 12 1.84 4.09 -0.25
N LEU A 13 2.37 4.62 -1.35
CA LEU A 13 1.94 5.88 -1.95
C LEU A 13 1.71 5.67 -3.44
N PHE A 14 0.46 5.79 -3.88
CA PHE A 14 0.08 5.73 -5.28
C PHE A 14 0.42 7.07 -5.97
N THR A 15 1.68 7.20 -6.36
CA THR A 15 2.20 8.31 -7.14
C THR A 15 3.43 7.87 -7.95
N ASP A 16 3.71 8.55 -9.05
CA ASP A 16 4.93 8.46 -9.85
C ASP A 16 5.96 9.54 -9.43
N LYS A 17 5.50 10.60 -8.77
CA LYS A 17 6.29 11.74 -8.29
C LYS A 17 7.21 11.37 -7.13
N GLU A 18 8.22 12.19 -6.93
CA GLU A 18 9.09 12.10 -5.76
C GLU A 18 8.36 12.61 -4.51
N VAL A 19 8.52 11.92 -3.38
CA VAL A 19 7.86 12.26 -2.11
C VAL A 19 8.90 12.73 -1.11
N LYS A 20 8.89 14.03 -0.80
CA LYS A 20 9.80 14.69 0.16
C LYS A 20 9.09 15.31 1.34
N ASN A 21 7.81 15.64 1.19
CA ASN A 21 7.06 16.35 2.21
C ASN A 21 5.58 15.93 2.21
N TYR A 22 4.84 16.41 3.21
CA TYR A 22 3.44 16.04 3.40
C TYR A 22 2.53 16.48 2.24
N ARG A 23 2.86 17.53 1.50
CA ARG A 23 2.07 17.99 0.34
C ARG A 23 2.20 17.01 -0.81
N ASP A 24 3.36 16.40 -0.97
CA ASP A 24 3.57 15.37 -1.99
C ASP A 24 2.73 14.14 -1.67
N VAL A 25 2.66 13.75 -0.39
CA VAL A 25 1.78 12.68 0.10
C VAL A 25 0.30 13.01 -0.15
N ALA A 26 -0.12 14.25 0.16
CA ALA A 26 -1.50 14.70 -0.07
C ALA A 26 -1.87 14.79 -1.56
N SER A 27 -0.89 14.81 -2.47
CA SER A 27 -1.12 14.81 -3.92
C SER A 27 -1.17 13.40 -4.53
N ALA A 28 -0.92 12.36 -3.74
CA ALA A 28 -1.03 10.97 -4.18
C ALA A 28 -2.49 10.52 -4.26
N HIS A 29 -2.73 9.44 -5.00
CA HIS A 29 -4.07 8.88 -5.19
C HIS A 29 -4.54 8.14 -3.93
N GLU A 30 -5.13 8.87 -2.98
CA GLU A 30 -5.57 8.33 -1.69
C GLU A 30 -6.70 7.30 -1.83
N GLU A 31 -7.60 7.47 -2.81
CA GLU A 31 -8.70 6.52 -3.03
C GLU A 31 -8.19 5.11 -3.37
N LEU A 32 -7.05 4.99 -4.07
CA LEU A 32 -6.42 3.69 -4.33
C LEU A 32 -5.91 3.01 -3.05
N ASN A 33 -5.48 3.78 -2.03
CA ASN A 33 -5.14 3.20 -0.73
C ASN A 33 -6.38 2.63 -0.01
N LYS A 34 -7.53 3.28 -0.12
CA LYS A 34 -8.79 2.76 0.45
C LYS A 34 -9.23 1.46 -0.20
N VAL A 35 -9.11 1.38 -1.54
CA VAL A 35 -9.37 0.15 -2.29
C VAL A 35 -8.39 -0.96 -1.87
N LEU A 36 -7.10 -0.64 -1.74
CA LEU A 36 -6.10 -1.58 -1.26
C LEU A 36 -6.42 -2.09 0.13
N TYR A 37 -6.75 -1.21 1.07
CA TYR A 37 -7.14 -1.55 2.43
C TYR A 37 -8.32 -2.53 2.45
N MET A 38 -9.38 -2.25 1.69
CA MET A 38 -10.53 -3.17 1.61
C MET A 38 -10.15 -4.53 0.99
N SER A 39 -9.29 -4.52 -0.03
CA SER A 39 -8.79 -5.74 -0.67
C SER A 39 -7.95 -6.60 0.30
N LEU A 40 -7.07 -5.97 1.08
CA LEU A 40 -6.26 -6.64 2.10
C LEU A 40 -7.11 -7.16 3.27
N LEU A 41 -8.04 -6.34 3.76
CA LEU A 41 -8.91 -6.67 4.89
C LEU A 41 -9.73 -7.92 4.62
N THR A 42 -10.32 -8.03 3.41
CA THR A 42 -11.11 -9.20 3.00
C THR A 42 -10.27 -10.47 2.84
N LYS A 43 -8.95 -10.34 2.70
CA LYS A 43 -7.99 -11.45 2.60
C LYS A 43 -7.29 -11.76 3.93
N GLY A 44 -7.65 -11.07 5.01
CA GLY A 44 -7.12 -11.32 6.35
C GLY A 44 -5.86 -10.53 6.72
N VAL A 45 -5.51 -9.50 5.94
CA VAL A 45 -4.43 -8.55 6.27
C VAL A 45 -5.05 -7.23 6.70
N PHE A 46 -4.83 -6.85 7.96
CA PHE A 46 -5.27 -5.56 8.48
C PHE A 46 -4.09 -4.58 8.54
N ASP A 47 -4.11 -3.58 7.67
CA ASP A 47 -3.22 -2.43 7.70
C ASP A 47 -4.01 -1.14 8.01
N ALA A 48 -3.32 0.00 8.10
CA ALA A 48 -4.03 1.27 8.22
C ALA A 48 -4.52 1.73 6.85
N GLU A 49 -5.77 2.17 6.74
CA GLU A 49 -6.44 2.58 5.49
C GLU A 49 -5.60 3.49 4.57
N ARG A 50 -4.74 4.33 5.15
CA ARG A 50 -3.79 5.21 4.44
C ARG A 50 -2.58 4.50 3.80
N GLY A 51 -2.60 3.17 3.71
CA GLY A 51 -1.53 2.32 3.19
C GLY A 51 -0.32 2.19 4.10
N MET A 52 -0.49 2.34 5.43
CA MET A 52 0.61 2.24 6.40
C MET A 52 0.70 0.84 7.00
N PHE A 53 1.89 0.28 6.96
CA PHE A 53 2.25 -0.97 7.63
C PHE A 53 3.21 -0.70 8.79
N CYS A 54 2.91 -1.33 9.91
CA CYS A 54 3.71 -1.29 11.13
C CYS A 54 4.02 -2.73 11.56
N MET A 55 5.30 -3.10 11.56
CA MET A 55 5.70 -4.41 12.08
C MET A 55 5.72 -4.41 13.61
N SER A 56 5.34 -5.54 14.19
CA SER A 56 5.38 -5.82 15.63
C SER A 56 6.41 -6.90 15.94
N THR A 57 6.98 -6.89 17.14
CA THR A 57 7.89 -7.95 17.62
C THR A 57 7.21 -9.31 17.76
N ALA A 58 5.88 -9.35 17.81
CA ALA A 58 5.11 -10.59 17.85
C ALA A 58 4.98 -11.26 16.47
N MET A 59 5.26 -10.54 15.38
CA MET A 59 5.15 -11.08 14.02
C MET A 59 6.29 -12.04 13.70
N THR A 60 5.93 -13.14 13.07
CA THR A 60 6.85 -14.17 12.54
C THR A 60 7.23 -13.87 11.09
N LYS A 61 8.20 -14.60 10.54
CA LYS A 61 8.56 -14.46 9.12
C LYS A 61 7.42 -14.91 8.21
N GLU A 62 6.64 -15.88 8.67
CA GLU A 62 5.46 -16.42 8.01
C GLU A 62 4.37 -15.36 7.90
N ASP A 63 4.13 -14.57 8.96
CA ASP A 63 3.18 -13.46 8.95
C ASP A 63 3.60 -12.39 7.93
N ILE A 64 4.90 -12.07 7.89
CA ILE A 64 5.45 -11.11 6.92
C ILE A 64 5.30 -11.63 5.49
N ARG A 65 5.58 -12.92 5.25
CA ARG A 65 5.41 -13.52 3.92
C ARG A 65 3.95 -13.51 3.49
N PHE A 66 3.03 -13.90 4.38
CA PHE A 66 1.60 -13.85 4.11
C PHE A 66 1.13 -12.44 3.74
N GLY A 67 1.57 -11.43 4.49
CA GLY A 67 1.27 -10.02 4.20
C GLY A 67 1.78 -9.57 2.82
N LEU A 68 3.02 -9.95 2.46
CA LEU A 68 3.62 -9.61 1.16
C LEU A 68 2.92 -10.31 -0.01
N ASP A 69 2.63 -11.60 0.11
CA ASP A 69 1.97 -12.38 -0.94
C ASP A 69 0.53 -11.88 -1.18
N THR A 70 -0.16 -11.52 -0.09
CA THR A 70 -1.51 -10.93 -0.15
C THR A 70 -1.48 -9.52 -0.76
N LEU A 71 -0.47 -8.71 -0.42
CA LEU A 71 -0.28 -7.39 -1.01
C LEU A 71 -0.02 -7.49 -2.52
N GLU A 72 0.86 -8.39 -2.96
CA GLU A 72 1.12 -8.62 -4.39
C GLU A 72 -0.16 -9.03 -5.12
N THR A 73 -0.91 -9.99 -4.56
CA THR A 73 -2.17 -10.45 -5.13
C THR A 73 -3.16 -9.29 -5.26
N SER A 74 -3.36 -8.52 -4.20
CA SER A 74 -4.26 -7.36 -4.20
C SER A 74 -3.86 -6.30 -5.22
N LEU A 75 -2.56 -5.99 -5.34
CA LEU A 75 -2.08 -5.02 -6.33
C LEU A 75 -2.31 -5.50 -7.77
N ARG A 76 -2.14 -6.80 -8.04
CA ARG A 76 -2.43 -7.39 -9.36
C ARG A 76 -3.92 -7.31 -9.70
N GLU A 77 -4.80 -7.59 -8.74
CA GLU A 77 -6.25 -7.46 -8.90
C GLU A 77 -6.69 -6.01 -9.10
N MET A 78 -5.96 -5.06 -8.51
CA MET A 78 -6.23 -3.62 -8.62
C MET A 78 -5.74 -2.99 -9.92
N LEU A 79 -4.98 -3.69 -10.77
CA LEU A 79 -4.45 -3.12 -12.02
C LEU A 79 -5.50 -2.39 -12.88
N PRO A 80 -6.74 -2.91 -13.06
CA PRO A 80 -7.79 -2.18 -13.79
C PRO A 80 -8.19 -0.86 -13.12
N ALA A 81 -8.35 -0.85 -11.79
CA ALA A 81 -8.70 0.36 -11.05
C ALA A 81 -7.56 1.39 -11.04
N ILE A 82 -6.31 0.92 -10.97
CA ILE A 82 -5.12 1.78 -11.08
C ILE A 82 -5.03 2.38 -12.48
N ALA A 83 -5.30 1.61 -13.54
CA ALA A 83 -5.29 2.12 -14.91
C ALA A 83 -6.39 3.18 -15.17
N GLU A 84 -7.52 3.09 -14.46
CA GLU A 84 -8.61 4.06 -14.54
C GLU A 84 -8.30 5.35 -13.77
N GLU A 85 -7.88 5.25 -12.50
CA GLU A 85 -7.68 6.41 -11.61
C GLU A 85 -6.31 7.08 -11.79
N ALA A 86 -5.27 6.28 -12.04
CA ALA A 86 -3.87 6.69 -12.03
C ALA A 86 -3.07 6.01 -13.16
N PRO A 87 -3.43 6.26 -14.44
CA PRO A 87 -2.84 5.58 -15.60
C PRO A 87 -1.32 5.74 -15.70
N GLU A 88 -0.74 6.78 -15.12
CA GLU A 88 0.70 7.01 -15.05
C GLU A 88 1.46 6.00 -14.16
N LEU A 89 0.76 5.13 -13.43
CA LEU A 89 1.36 4.13 -12.54
C LEU A 89 1.48 2.72 -13.14
N ILE A 90 1.01 2.52 -14.39
CA ILE A 90 1.01 1.24 -15.10
C ILE A 90 2.19 1.12 -16.08
#